data_AF-A0A971UY97-F1
#
_entry.id   AF-A0A971UY97-F1
#
_cell.length_a   1.000
_cell.length_b   1.000
_cell.length_c   1.000
_cell.angle_alpha   90.00
_cell.angle_beta   90.00
_cell.angle_gamma   90.00
#
_symmetry.space_group_name_H-M   'P 1'
#
loop_
_entity.id
_entity.type
_entity.pdbx_description
1 polymer ?
#
loop_
_entity_poly.entity_id
_entity_poly.type
_entity_poly.pdbx_seq_one_letter_code
_entity_poly.pdbx_strand_id
1 'polypeptide(L)'
;MNDKLKEIIKDESNRFFSDFNNQKMSNAVFYRIRNHHKKSRRKLAKSDIGFNYAVVSRISVILACFVLLITSAFLLRNKALYENDKNEMIGEPVSQQRINFSDSGFEDNWITFFKINKPDKVPQNNLLAVLWETGKNGDYQMAYSSMFENSSKPELVRIIDFDNEQPSMMVISTKNPEKQFIHYRVIGYSDSKIIAFMEQDYVTGGEISIIDGVIKETRLMPDAGLDKNSDGHLHKVVTYYIPYQINKTGDIFTTVQNLIINKGDYIAVMGNENTPVETLNSDLLIDWKPENELINYNMNTKYFRTENAGQEEIYIRPLNSSGQGRKISVLIQ
;
A
#
# COMPACT_ATOMS: atom_id res chain seq x y z
N MET A 1 -17.40 -13.29 -27.99
CA MET A 1 -18.28 -12.55 -27.06
C MET A 1 -19.59 -12.26 -27.77
N ASN A 2 -20.71 -12.79 -27.28
CA ASN A 2 -22.00 -12.82 -27.99
C ASN A 2 -22.58 -11.40 -28.18
N ASP A 3 -22.98 -11.02 -29.39
CA ASP A 3 -23.43 -9.66 -29.70
C ASP A 3 -24.70 -9.26 -28.93
N LYS A 4 -25.50 -10.25 -28.52
CA LYS A 4 -26.65 -10.07 -27.62
C LYS A 4 -26.24 -9.54 -26.23
N LEU A 5 -25.05 -9.92 -25.74
CA LEU A 5 -24.54 -9.46 -24.45
C LEU A 5 -24.08 -8.00 -24.51
N LYS A 6 -23.50 -7.57 -25.64
CA LYS A 6 -23.11 -6.17 -25.85
C LYS A 6 -24.32 -5.24 -25.90
N GLU A 7 -25.40 -5.70 -26.52
CA GLU A 7 -26.64 -4.93 -26.64
C GLU A 7 -27.32 -4.74 -25.27
N ILE A 8 -27.34 -5.80 -24.45
CA ILE A 8 -27.83 -5.73 -23.06
C ILE A 8 -27.00 -4.75 -22.22
N ILE A 9 -25.67 -4.84 -22.28
CA ILE A 9 -24.77 -3.92 -21.54
C ILE A 9 -24.98 -2.47 -21.98
N LYS A 10 -25.19 -2.23 -23.27
CA LYS A 10 -25.42 -0.89 -23.82
C LYS A 10 -26.75 -0.31 -23.35
N ASP A 11 -27.81 -1.11 -23.35
CA ASP A 11 -29.14 -0.67 -22.89
C ASP A 11 -29.16 -0.41 -21.39
N GLU A 12 -28.49 -1.24 -20.62
CA GLU A 12 -28.42 -1.11 -19.16
C GLU A 12 -27.56 0.08 -18.74
N SER A 13 -26.45 0.33 -19.45
CA SER A 13 -25.65 1.55 -19.32
C SER A 13 -26.48 2.80 -19.66
N ASN A 14 -27.19 2.80 -20.79
CA ASN A 14 -28.01 3.94 -21.19
C ASN A 14 -29.13 4.22 -20.19
N ARG A 15 -29.76 3.17 -19.64
CA ARG A 15 -30.79 3.30 -18.61
C ARG A 15 -30.22 3.80 -17.27
N PHE A 16 -29.03 3.37 -16.90
CA PHE A 16 -28.34 3.86 -15.70
C PHE A 16 -27.99 5.35 -15.81
N PHE A 17 -27.48 5.78 -16.97
CA PHE A 17 -27.07 7.17 -17.19
C PHE A 17 -28.22 8.11 -17.58
N SER A 18 -29.36 7.60 -18.06
CA SER A 18 -30.53 8.43 -18.39
C SER A 18 -31.20 9.04 -17.16
N ASP A 19 -31.14 8.34 -16.02
CA ASP A 19 -31.72 8.81 -14.75
C ASP A 19 -30.75 9.68 -13.93
N PHE A 20 -29.49 9.78 -14.36
CA PHE A 20 -28.43 10.54 -13.69
C PHE A 20 -28.51 12.03 -14.05
N ASN A 21 -29.58 12.71 -13.63
CA ASN A 21 -29.75 14.15 -13.86
C ASN A 21 -28.87 14.97 -12.90
N ASN A 22 -27.66 15.28 -13.36
CA ASN A 22 -26.67 16.11 -12.66
C ASN A 22 -27.11 17.57 -12.43
N GLN A 23 -28.24 18.04 -12.97
CA GLN A 23 -28.70 19.42 -12.76
C GLN A 23 -29.02 19.72 -11.29
N LYS A 24 -29.59 18.79 -10.51
CA LYS A 24 -29.89 19.04 -9.10
C LYS A 24 -28.61 19.20 -8.26
N MET A 25 -27.61 18.37 -8.53
CA MET A 25 -26.33 18.38 -7.81
C MET A 25 -25.46 19.57 -8.23
N SER A 26 -25.40 19.86 -9.53
CA SER A 26 -24.75 21.05 -10.10
C SER A 26 -25.40 22.33 -9.57
N ASN A 27 -26.74 22.44 -9.55
CA ASN A 27 -27.44 23.60 -9.01
C ASN A 27 -27.23 23.74 -7.49
N ALA A 28 -27.12 22.65 -6.73
CA ALA A 28 -26.81 22.72 -5.30
C ALA A 28 -25.38 23.22 -5.03
N VAL A 29 -24.41 22.80 -5.86
CA VAL A 29 -23.01 23.27 -5.81
C VAL A 29 -22.92 24.74 -6.24
N PHE A 30 -23.56 25.13 -7.35
CA PHE A 30 -23.61 26.52 -7.79
C PHE A 30 -24.36 27.43 -6.81
N TYR A 31 -25.43 26.95 -6.16
CA TYR A 31 -26.14 27.69 -5.10
C TYR A 31 -25.25 27.88 -3.86
N ARG A 32 -24.46 26.88 -3.48
CA ARG A 32 -23.50 26.99 -2.36
C ARG A 32 -22.34 27.93 -2.68
N ILE A 33 -21.78 27.87 -3.88
CA ILE A 33 -20.71 28.78 -4.34
C ILE A 33 -21.22 30.23 -4.42
N ARG A 34 -22.44 30.44 -4.94
CA ARG A 34 -23.02 31.78 -5.13
C ARG A 34 -23.46 32.44 -3.82
N ASN A 35 -23.82 31.67 -2.80
CA ASN A 35 -24.29 32.22 -1.51
C ASN A 35 -23.21 32.33 -0.42
N HIS A 36 -21.97 31.89 -0.67
CA HIS A 36 -20.89 32.00 0.32
C HIS A 36 -20.29 33.43 0.42
N HIS A 37 -20.71 34.38 -0.43
CA HIS A 37 -20.18 35.75 -0.43
C HIS A 37 -21.18 36.89 -0.16
N LYS A 38 -22.44 36.61 0.23
CA LYS A 38 -23.37 37.68 0.63
C LYS A 38 -24.28 37.26 1.78
N LYS A 39 -23.87 37.58 3.00
CA LYS A 39 -24.79 37.96 4.10
C LYS A 39 -24.05 38.68 5.21
N SER A 40 -23.80 39.98 4.97
CA SER A 40 -23.77 40.97 6.05
C SER A 40 -24.80 42.06 5.74
N ARG A 41 -25.49 42.52 6.80
CA ARG A 41 -26.39 43.68 6.95
C ARG A 41 -27.93 43.48 6.79
N ARG A 42 -28.57 43.53 7.97
CA ARG A 42 -29.78 44.31 8.38
C ARG A 42 -31.13 43.89 7.74
N LYS A 43 -32.28 43.83 8.42
CA LYS A 43 -32.89 44.55 9.56
C LYS A 43 -34.05 43.67 10.08
N LEU A 44 -34.30 43.65 11.39
CA LEU A 44 -35.52 43.08 11.99
C LEU A 44 -36.53 44.22 12.23
N ALA A 45 -37.77 44.06 11.75
CA ALA A 45 -38.88 44.96 12.03
C ALA A 45 -39.80 44.35 13.10
N LYS A 46 -40.44 45.24 13.87
CA LYS A 46 -41.28 44.99 15.05
C LYS A 46 -42.44 44.00 14.79
N SER A 47 -42.75 43.19 15.80
CA SER A 47 -44.08 42.58 15.98
C SER A 47 -44.66 43.00 17.33
N ASP A 48 -45.83 43.62 17.30
CA ASP A 48 -46.66 43.86 18.48
C ASP A 48 -47.42 42.59 18.87
N ILE A 49 -47.15 42.04 20.05
CA ILE A 49 -48.10 41.25 20.84
C ILE A 49 -47.82 41.54 22.31
N GLY A 50 -48.77 42.20 22.98
CA GLY A 50 -48.69 42.54 24.40
C GLY A 50 -49.05 41.36 25.31
N PHE A 51 -48.34 41.21 26.43
CA PHE A 51 -48.78 40.42 27.58
C PHE A 51 -48.20 40.99 28.89
N ASN A 52 -49.00 40.91 29.96
CA ASN A 52 -48.97 41.71 31.18
C ASN A 52 -47.73 41.55 32.08
N TYR A 53 -47.22 42.69 32.57
CA TYR A 53 -46.17 42.85 33.57
C TYR A 53 -46.72 42.67 34.99
N ALA A 54 -46.50 41.51 35.61
CA ALA A 54 -46.63 41.40 37.07
C ALA A 54 -45.76 40.31 37.74
N VAL A 55 -45.04 39.42 37.02
CA VAL A 55 -44.35 38.28 37.65
C VAL A 55 -42.92 38.01 37.12
N VAL A 56 -42.22 39.01 36.56
CA VAL A 56 -40.92 38.78 35.87
C VAL A 56 -39.68 39.28 36.62
N SER A 57 -39.80 40.01 37.73
CA SER A 57 -38.62 40.65 38.36
C SER A 57 -37.71 39.73 39.18
N ARG A 58 -38.03 38.43 39.35
CA ARG A 58 -37.19 37.48 40.11
C ARG A 58 -36.68 36.27 39.33
N ILE A 59 -37.09 36.09 38.07
CA ILE A 59 -36.62 34.99 37.20
C ILE A 59 -35.50 35.46 36.24
N SER A 60 -35.39 36.77 35.98
CA SER A 60 -34.41 37.30 35.01
C SER A 60 -32.95 37.11 35.40
N VAL A 61 -32.60 37.08 36.69
CA VAL A 61 -31.20 36.91 37.12
C VAL A 61 -30.75 35.45 36.97
N ILE A 62 -31.63 34.50 37.31
CA ILE A 62 -31.33 33.06 37.22
C ILE A 62 -31.26 32.63 35.75
N LEU A 63 -32.15 33.14 34.90
CA LEU A 63 -32.14 32.86 33.47
C LEU A 63 -30.90 33.47 32.78
N ALA A 64 -30.47 34.66 33.18
CA ALA A 64 -29.26 35.29 32.64
C ALA A 64 -27.98 34.49 32.99
N CYS A 65 -27.88 33.95 34.21
CA CYS A 65 -26.77 33.08 34.60
C CYS A 65 -26.78 31.74 33.84
N PHE A 66 -27.96 31.14 33.63
CA PHE A 66 -28.07 29.92 32.81
C PHE A 66 -27.73 30.17 31.34
N VAL A 67 -28.12 31.31 30.77
CA VAL A 67 -27.74 31.68 29.40
C VAL A 67 -26.23 31.92 29.31
N LEU A 68 -25.58 32.54 30.31
CA LEU A 68 -24.12 32.70 30.34
C LEU A 68 -23.36 31.39 30.54
N LEU A 69 -23.88 30.47 31.35
CA LEU A 69 -23.29 29.13 31.53
C LEU A 69 -23.47 28.25 30.29
N ILE A 70 -24.64 28.30 29.64
CA ILE A 70 -24.88 27.57 28.38
C ILE A 70 -24.07 28.17 27.24
N THR A 71 -23.96 29.50 27.13
CA THR A 71 -23.14 30.13 26.09
C THR A 71 -21.64 29.94 26.31
N SER A 72 -21.15 29.95 27.55
CA SER A 72 -19.74 29.61 27.85
C SER A 72 -19.45 28.13 27.63
N ALA A 73 -20.36 27.22 28.00
CA ALA A 73 -20.24 25.80 27.68
C ALA A 73 -20.27 25.53 26.17
N PHE A 74 -21.11 26.24 25.39
CA PHE A 74 -21.12 26.15 23.93
C PHE A 74 -19.90 26.81 23.27
N LEU A 75 -19.39 27.93 23.81
CA LEU A 75 -18.19 28.60 23.31
C LEU A 75 -16.90 27.81 23.60
N LEU A 76 -16.84 27.12 24.74
CA LEU A 76 -15.73 26.21 25.06
C LEU A 76 -15.85 24.87 24.33
N ARG A 77 -17.05 24.30 24.18
CA ARG A 77 -17.28 23.05 23.43
C ARG A 77 -17.04 23.22 21.92
N ASN A 78 -17.32 24.39 21.35
CA ASN A 78 -16.99 24.68 19.94
C ASN A 78 -15.52 25.03 19.70
N LYS A 79 -14.74 25.33 20.75
CA LYS A 79 -13.28 25.47 20.64
C LYS A 79 -12.51 24.16 20.87
N ALA A 80 -13.10 23.20 21.59
CA ALA A 80 -12.46 21.92 21.89
C ALA A 80 -12.83 20.77 20.90
N LEU A 81 -13.74 20.99 19.96
CA LEU A 81 -14.14 19.99 18.93
C LEU A 81 -13.77 20.39 17.49
N TYR A 82 -13.05 21.50 17.33
CA TYR A 82 -12.49 21.95 16.06
C TYR A 82 -11.09 22.52 16.30
N GLU A 83 -10.28 21.77 17.05
CA GLU A 83 -8.84 21.92 16.96
C GLU A 83 -8.43 21.27 15.64
N ASN A 84 -8.36 22.11 14.60
CA ASN A 84 -7.62 21.90 13.35
C ASN A 84 -7.17 20.45 13.09
N ASP A 85 -8.08 19.59 12.60
CA ASP A 85 -7.67 18.80 11.46
C ASP A 85 -7.34 19.84 10.39
N LYS A 86 -6.05 20.15 10.25
CA LYS A 86 -5.56 20.84 9.06
C LYS A 86 -6.27 20.15 7.90
N ASN A 87 -6.94 20.94 7.06
CA ASN A 87 -7.28 20.48 5.72
C ASN A 87 -5.96 20.07 5.08
N GLU A 88 -5.52 18.83 5.30
CA GLU A 88 -4.48 18.19 4.54
C GLU A 88 -5.05 18.15 3.13
N MET A 89 -4.64 19.14 2.33
CA MET A 89 -5.05 19.24 0.96
C MET A 89 -4.73 17.91 0.29
N ILE A 90 -5.70 17.37 -0.46
CA ILE A 90 -5.42 16.33 -1.43
C ILE A 90 -4.26 16.85 -2.30
N GLY A 91 -3.08 16.27 -2.14
CA GLY A 91 -1.90 16.61 -2.93
C GLY A 91 -0.67 17.08 -2.16
N GLU A 92 -0.71 17.34 -0.84
CA GLU A 92 0.55 17.53 -0.11
C GLU A 92 1.18 16.14 0.17
N PRO A 93 2.42 15.91 -0.28
CA PRO A 93 3.07 14.63 -0.06
C PRO A 93 3.52 14.49 1.40
N VAL A 94 3.24 13.33 1.99
CA VAL A 94 3.77 12.90 3.29
C VAL A 94 5.28 12.67 3.23
N SER A 95 5.74 12.15 2.10
CA SER A 95 7.15 11.87 1.85
C SER A 95 7.41 11.84 0.35
N GLN A 96 8.60 12.30 -0.03
CA GLN A 96 9.13 12.19 -1.38
C GLN A 96 10.54 11.65 -1.29
N GLN A 97 10.85 10.66 -2.14
CA GLN A 97 12.19 10.10 -2.23
C GLN A 97 12.57 10.04 -3.69
N ARG A 98 13.75 10.60 -4.01
CA ARG A 98 14.34 10.44 -5.34
C ARG A 98 14.90 9.03 -5.44
N ILE A 99 14.66 8.38 -6.57
CA ILE A 99 15.16 7.03 -6.82
C ILE A 99 15.93 7.01 -8.13
N ASN A 100 17.09 6.35 -8.11
CA ASN A 100 17.91 6.18 -9.29
C ASN A 100 17.74 4.74 -9.80
N PHE A 101 17.09 4.58 -10.95
CA PHE A 101 17.11 3.33 -11.71
C PHE A 101 18.29 3.45 -12.69
N SER A 102 19.29 2.59 -12.55
CA SER A 102 20.52 2.64 -13.36
C SER A 102 20.28 2.48 -14.87
N ASP A 103 19.10 2.04 -15.31
CA ASP A 103 18.91 1.52 -16.66
C ASP A 103 17.64 1.99 -17.41
N SER A 104 16.85 2.92 -16.84
CA SER A 104 15.59 3.34 -17.48
C SER A 104 15.75 4.49 -18.49
N GLY A 105 16.94 5.09 -18.59
CA GLY A 105 17.16 6.30 -19.41
C GLY A 105 16.45 7.55 -18.86
N PHE A 106 15.86 7.46 -17.66
CA PHE A 106 15.16 8.56 -16.99
C PHE A 106 15.93 8.94 -15.71
N GLU A 107 16.52 10.13 -15.70
CA GLU A 107 17.44 10.59 -14.64
C GLU A 107 16.73 11.13 -13.38
N ASP A 108 15.40 11.23 -13.39
CA ASP A 108 14.59 11.89 -12.34
C ASP A 108 13.33 11.10 -11.95
N ASN A 109 13.49 9.88 -11.43
CA ASN A 109 12.36 9.12 -10.88
C ASN A 109 12.11 9.51 -9.41
N TRP A 110 10.84 9.71 -9.07
CA TRP A 110 10.41 10.09 -7.72
C TRP A 110 9.31 9.17 -7.24
N ILE A 111 9.47 8.60 -6.04
CA ILE A 111 8.33 8.07 -5.31
C ILE A 111 7.77 9.16 -4.40
N THR A 112 6.45 9.31 -4.45
CA THR A 112 5.72 10.25 -3.61
C THR A 112 4.62 9.50 -2.86
N PHE A 113 4.52 9.75 -1.56
CA PHE A 113 3.47 9.19 -0.71
C PHE A 113 2.47 10.28 -0.36
N PHE A 114 1.21 10.07 -0.68
CA PHE A 114 0.11 10.98 -0.34
C PHE A 114 -0.79 10.34 0.70
N LYS A 115 -1.30 11.13 1.64
CA LYS A 115 -2.44 10.67 2.44
C LYS A 115 -3.67 10.62 1.56
N ILE A 116 -4.44 9.53 1.69
CA ILE A 116 -5.69 9.37 0.98
C ILE A 116 -6.75 8.82 1.92
N ASN A 117 -7.94 9.41 1.88
CA ASN A 117 -9.12 8.87 2.54
C ASN A 117 -9.87 8.02 1.52
N LYS A 118 -10.29 6.82 1.94
CA LYS A 118 -11.24 6.04 1.17
C LYS A 118 -12.60 6.76 1.14
N PRO A 119 -13.44 6.51 0.13
CA PRO A 119 -14.75 7.15 0.02
C PRO A 119 -15.75 6.69 1.10
N ASP A 120 -15.39 5.73 1.95
CA ASP A 120 -16.20 5.33 3.09
C ASP A 120 -16.11 6.36 4.24
N LYS A 121 -17.11 6.32 5.13
CA LYS A 121 -17.29 7.36 6.16
C LYS A 121 -16.30 7.27 7.33
N VAL A 122 -15.35 6.35 7.28
CA VAL A 122 -14.39 6.11 8.38
C VAL A 122 -13.03 6.64 7.93
N PRO A 123 -12.54 7.76 8.49
CA PRO A 123 -11.18 8.20 8.26
C PRO A 123 -10.22 7.07 8.63
N GLN A 124 -9.48 6.59 7.64
CA GLN A 124 -8.43 5.60 7.81
C GLN A 124 -7.12 6.27 7.42
N ASN A 125 -6.06 6.02 8.18
CA ASN A 125 -4.73 6.43 7.79
C ASN A 125 -4.33 5.57 6.58
N ASN A 126 -4.53 6.03 5.36
CA ASN A 126 -4.04 5.32 4.18
C ASN A 126 -3.03 6.18 3.43
N LEU A 127 -2.08 5.50 2.79
CA LEU A 127 -1.11 6.12 1.91
C LEU A 127 -1.31 5.65 0.48
N LEU A 128 -1.25 6.57 -0.46
CA LEU A 128 -1.07 6.28 -1.88
C LEU A 128 0.40 6.54 -2.22
N ALA A 129 1.14 5.49 -2.57
CA ALA A 129 2.43 5.66 -3.20
C ALA A 129 2.24 5.83 -4.71
N VAL A 130 2.93 6.82 -5.26
CA VAL A 130 2.96 7.11 -6.69
C VAL A 130 4.41 7.21 -7.13
N LEU A 131 4.79 6.40 -8.10
CA LEU A 131 6.08 6.51 -8.78
C LEU A 131 5.88 7.32 -10.06
N TRP A 132 6.60 8.43 -10.12
CA TRP A 132 6.63 9.33 -11.26
C TRP A 132 7.86 9.05 -12.11
N GLU A 133 7.66 9.03 -13.42
CA GLU A 133 8.73 8.98 -14.42
C GLU A 133 8.59 10.17 -15.38
N THR A 134 9.69 10.59 -15.98
CA THR A 134 9.68 11.62 -17.01
C THR A 134 9.24 11.02 -18.34
N GLY A 135 8.13 11.49 -18.90
CA GLY A 135 7.66 11.10 -20.23
C GLY A 135 8.54 11.66 -21.34
N LYS A 136 8.32 11.20 -22.58
CA LYS A 136 9.10 11.59 -23.78
C LYS A 136 9.14 13.10 -24.05
N ASN A 137 8.14 13.84 -23.56
CA ASN A 137 8.03 15.29 -23.76
C ASN A 137 8.64 16.10 -22.61
N GLY A 138 9.23 15.43 -21.60
CA GLY A 138 9.71 16.06 -20.36
C GLY A 138 8.65 16.19 -19.26
N ASP A 139 7.38 15.92 -19.56
CA ASP A 139 6.29 15.93 -18.57
C ASP A 139 6.33 14.70 -17.67
N TYR A 140 6.07 14.86 -16.37
CA TYR A 140 5.95 13.72 -15.46
C TYR A 140 4.66 12.94 -15.73
N GLN A 141 4.79 11.60 -15.79
CA GLN A 141 3.68 10.67 -15.85
C GLN A 141 3.76 9.65 -14.71
N MET A 142 2.60 9.13 -14.32
CA MET A 142 2.52 8.07 -13.31
C MET A 142 2.96 6.74 -13.95
N ALA A 143 4.06 6.19 -13.46
CA ALA A 143 4.60 4.90 -13.90
C ALA A 143 4.00 3.73 -13.11
N TYR A 144 3.75 3.93 -11.82
CA TYR A 144 3.17 2.94 -10.91
C TYR A 144 2.47 3.64 -9.75
N SER A 145 1.46 2.98 -9.17
CA SER A 145 0.84 3.42 -7.92
C SER A 145 0.37 2.24 -7.09
N SER A 146 0.45 2.35 -5.77
CA SER A 146 -0.11 1.37 -4.84
C SER A 146 -0.72 2.04 -3.62
N MET A 147 -1.84 1.49 -3.15
CA MET A 147 -2.47 1.89 -1.89
C MET A 147 -1.90 1.05 -0.74
N PHE A 148 -1.65 1.70 0.39
CA PHE A 148 -1.22 1.10 1.65
C PHE A 148 -2.21 1.49 2.73
N GLU A 149 -3.01 0.51 3.15
CA GLU A 149 -4.09 0.74 4.10
C GLU A 149 -3.58 0.84 5.53
N ASN A 150 -4.29 1.59 6.38
CA ASN A 150 -3.98 1.68 7.82
C ASN A 150 -2.49 1.98 8.13
N SER A 151 -1.84 2.71 7.23
CA SER A 151 -0.44 3.08 7.27
C SER A 151 -0.28 4.59 7.23
N SER A 152 0.71 5.10 7.97
CA SER A 152 1.01 6.53 8.01
C SER A 152 2.50 6.84 7.82
N LYS A 153 3.34 5.81 7.77
CA LYS A 153 4.80 5.97 7.77
C LYS A 153 5.42 5.23 6.58
N PRO A 154 5.75 5.93 5.49
CA PRO A 154 6.64 5.42 4.46
C PRO A 154 8.01 5.09 5.05
N GLU A 155 8.60 3.99 4.62
CA GLU A 155 10.01 3.66 4.92
C GLU A 155 10.90 4.05 3.74
N LEU A 156 12.22 4.03 3.96
CA LEU A 156 13.20 4.29 2.90
C LEU A 156 13.03 3.24 1.79
N VAL A 157 12.92 3.69 0.54
CA VAL A 157 12.94 2.79 -0.62
C VAL A 157 14.29 2.11 -0.71
N ARG A 158 14.28 0.78 -0.84
CA ARG A 158 15.50 -0.02 -1.00
C ARG A 158 15.62 -0.47 -2.45
N ILE A 159 16.82 -0.41 -3.00
CA ILE A 159 17.12 -0.80 -4.37
C ILE A 159 17.92 -2.10 -4.34
N ILE A 160 17.61 -3.01 -5.26
CA ILE A 160 18.33 -4.25 -5.52
C ILE A 160 18.91 -4.12 -6.93
N ASP A 161 20.24 -3.96 -7.02
CA ASP A 161 20.93 -3.78 -8.29
C ASP A 161 21.46 -5.12 -8.82
N PHE A 162 21.35 -5.33 -10.14
CA PHE A 162 21.82 -6.52 -10.85
C PHE A 162 23.13 -6.22 -11.61
N ASP A 163 23.99 -5.37 -11.03
CA ASP A 163 25.30 -4.97 -11.55
C ASP A 163 25.30 -4.47 -13.02
N ASN A 164 24.23 -3.78 -13.43
CA ASN A 164 23.97 -3.32 -14.81
C ASN A 164 23.76 -4.43 -15.86
N GLU A 165 23.57 -5.69 -15.44
CA GLU A 165 23.22 -6.79 -16.36
C GLU A 165 21.71 -6.82 -16.63
N GLN A 166 20.90 -6.38 -15.65
CA GLN A 166 19.43 -6.26 -15.73
C GLN A 166 18.96 -4.99 -15.00
N PRO A 167 17.74 -4.48 -15.31
CA PRO A 167 17.17 -3.36 -14.58
C PRO A 167 17.05 -3.63 -13.08
N SER A 168 17.33 -2.66 -12.22
CA SER A 168 17.19 -2.84 -10.78
C SER A 168 15.75 -3.16 -10.35
N MET A 169 15.59 -3.76 -9.16
CA MET A 169 14.30 -3.86 -8.46
C MET A 169 14.24 -2.89 -7.27
N MET A 170 13.04 -2.61 -6.79
CA MET A 170 12.79 -1.75 -5.65
C MET A 170 11.84 -2.38 -4.66
N VAL A 171 12.14 -2.16 -3.39
CA VAL A 171 11.25 -2.48 -2.28
C VAL A 171 10.69 -1.19 -1.71
N ILE A 172 9.40 -0.99 -1.93
CA ILE A 172 8.62 0.08 -1.33
C ILE A 172 7.92 -0.52 -0.12
N SER A 173 8.09 0.06 1.06
CA SER A 173 7.40 -0.41 2.25
C SER A 173 6.87 0.72 3.12
N THR A 174 5.84 0.40 3.89
CA THR A 174 5.23 1.30 4.86
C THR A 174 4.97 0.56 6.16
N LYS A 175 4.92 1.30 7.26
CA LYS A 175 4.56 0.80 8.60
C LYS A 175 3.23 1.38 9.03
N ASN A 176 2.45 0.59 9.75
CA ASN A 176 1.34 1.15 10.49
C ASN A 176 1.86 1.97 11.69
N PRO A 177 1.08 2.96 12.18
CA PRO A 177 1.50 3.81 13.30
C PRO A 177 1.92 3.02 14.54
N GLU A 178 1.23 1.92 14.82
CA GLU A 178 1.44 1.06 15.99
C GLU A 178 2.58 0.04 15.79
N LYS A 179 3.20 0.00 14.60
CA LYS A 179 4.28 -0.94 14.21
C LYS A 179 3.91 -2.42 14.36
N GLN A 180 2.62 -2.74 14.32
CA GLN A 180 2.10 -4.09 14.34
C GLN A 180 2.27 -4.81 13.00
N PHE A 181 2.25 -4.09 11.87
CA PHE A 181 2.42 -4.68 10.55
C PHE A 181 3.10 -3.73 9.57
N ILE A 182 3.64 -4.34 8.50
CA ILE A 182 4.09 -3.62 7.31
C ILE A 182 3.21 -3.95 6.12
N HIS A 183 3.21 -3.03 5.17
CA HIS A 183 2.90 -3.34 3.78
C HIS A 183 4.18 -3.18 2.97
N TYR A 184 4.34 -3.99 1.94
CA TYR A 184 5.43 -3.78 1.01
C TYR A 184 5.09 -4.25 -0.41
N ARG A 185 5.81 -3.65 -1.35
CA ARG A 185 5.78 -3.96 -2.78
C ARG A 185 7.20 -4.18 -3.25
N VAL A 186 7.43 -5.26 -3.98
CA VAL A 186 8.63 -5.43 -4.78
C VAL A 186 8.25 -5.13 -6.21
N ILE A 187 8.84 -4.09 -6.78
CA ILE A 187 8.58 -3.64 -8.15
C ILE A 187 9.88 -3.63 -8.95
N GLY A 188 9.77 -3.71 -10.26
CA GLY A 188 10.92 -3.61 -11.16
C GLY A 188 10.46 -3.42 -12.60
N TYR A 189 11.41 -3.23 -13.51
CA TYR A 189 11.09 -3.07 -14.93
C TYR A 189 10.98 -4.42 -15.63
N SER A 190 9.93 -4.57 -16.43
CA SER A 190 9.79 -5.63 -17.42
C SER A 190 9.12 -5.06 -18.66
N ASP A 191 9.65 -5.36 -19.85
CA ASP A 191 9.12 -4.89 -21.13
C ASP A 191 8.83 -3.37 -21.19
N SER A 192 9.76 -2.56 -20.67
CA SER A 192 9.65 -1.09 -20.62
C SER A 192 8.49 -0.57 -19.75
N LYS A 193 7.99 -1.37 -18.80
CA LYS A 193 6.98 -0.97 -17.83
C LYS A 193 7.38 -1.40 -16.43
N ILE A 194 6.87 -0.70 -15.44
CA ILE A 194 7.02 -1.10 -14.05
C ILE A 194 5.96 -2.16 -13.73
N ILE A 195 6.41 -3.29 -13.21
CA ILE A 195 5.55 -4.39 -12.75
C ILE A 195 5.78 -4.65 -11.27
N ALA A 196 4.75 -5.17 -10.60
CA ALA A 196 4.89 -5.70 -9.25
C ALA A 196 5.27 -7.18 -9.31
N PHE A 197 6.42 -7.51 -8.73
CA PHE A 197 6.89 -8.88 -8.51
C PHE A 197 6.27 -9.46 -7.24
N MET A 198 5.94 -8.63 -6.26
CA MET A 198 5.30 -9.09 -5.04
C MET A 198 4.57 -7.96 -4.35
N GLU A 199 3.36 -8.24 -3.89
CA GLU A 199 2.57 -7.33 -3.08
C GLU A 199 2.12 -8.04 -1.82
N GLN A 200 2.57 -7.55 -0.66
CA GLN A 200 2.17 -8.07 0.64
C GLN A 200 1.55 -6.95 1.47
N ASP A 201 0.39 -7.25 2.02
CA ASP A 201 -0.36 -6.36 2.90
C ASP A 201 -0.52 -6.98 4.28
N TYR A 202 -0.57 -6.14 5.31
CA TYR A 202 -0.82 -6.57 6.68
C TYR A 202 0.14 -7.67 7.19
N VAL A 203 1.42 -7.55 6.86
CA VAL A 203 2.45 -8.49 7.34
C VAL A 203 2.71 -8.25 8.82
N THR A 204 2.05 -9.03 9.68
CA THR A 204 2.11 -8.93 11.15
C THR A 204 3.52 -9.14 11.68
N GLY A 205 3.95 -8.26 12.60
CA GLY A 205 5.32 -8.23 13.12
C GLY A 205 6.38 -8.05 12.04
N GLY A 206 5.97 -7.52 10.89
CA GLY A 206 6.76 -7.56 9.67
C GLY A 206 7.97 -6.64 9.69
N GLU A 207 9.11 -7.15 9.23
CA GLU A 207 10.30 -6.36 8.96
C GLU A 207 10.88 -6.75 7.60
N ILE A 208 11.41 -5.77 6.87
CA ILE A 208 12.03 -6.00 5.56
C ILE A 208 13.40 -5.33 5.48
N SER A 209 14.39 -6.08 5.00
CA SER A 209 15.76 -5.63 4.79
C SER A 209 16.33 -6.24 3.51
N ILE A 210 17.36 -5.61 2.95
CA ILE A 210 18.12 -6.15 1.81
C ILE A 210 19.50 -6.54 2.34
N ILE A 211 19.91 -7.77 2.08
CA ILE A 211 21.22 -8.32 2.46
C ILE A 211 21.80 -8.96 1.20
N ASP A 212 22.91 -8.41 0.70
CA ASP A 212 23.60 -8.92 -0.50
C ASP A 212 22.66 -9.18 -1.69
N GLY A 213 21.75 -8.21 -1.94
CA GLY A 213 20.78 -8.27 -3.02
C GLY A 213 19.58 -9.21 -2.79
N VAL A 214 19.51 -9.89 -1.64
CA VAL A 214 18.39 -10.75 -1.22
C VAL A 214 17.46 -9.99 -0.29
N ILE A 215 16.16 -10.18 -0.44
CA ILE A 215 15.16 -9.59 0.45
C ILE A 215 14.98 -10.51 1.65
N LYS A 216 15.37 -10.05 2.84
CA LYS A 216 15.05 -10.74 4.09
C LYS A 216 13.80 -10.14 4.69
N GLU A 217 12.74 -10.93 4.69
CA GLU A 217 11.48 -10.64 5.35
C GLU A 217 11.37 -11.43 6.66
N THR A 218 10.92 -10.79 7.72
CA THR A 218 10.48 -11.51 8.92
C THR A 218 9.03 -11.20 9.19
N ARG A 219 8.26 -12.19 9.65
CA ARG A 219 6.87 -12.00 10.05
C ARG A 219 6.51 -12.88 11.24
N LEU A 220 5.41 -12.56 11.90
CA LEU A 220 4.79 -13.39 12.91
C LEU A 220 3.67 -14.21 12.28
N MET A 221 3.70 -15.52 12.46
CA MET A 221 2.68 -16.45 11.97
C MET A 221 2.07 -17.23 13.13
N PRO A 222 0.77 -17.55 13.07
CA PRO A 222 0.20 -18.50 14.02
C PRO A 222 0.83 -19.88 13.81
N ASP A 223 0.98 -20.64 14.89
CA ASP A 223 1.37 -22.04 14.79
C ASP A 223 0.35 -22.80 13.91
N ALA A 224 0.84 -23.45 12.86
CA ALA A 224 0.06 -24.37 12.05
C ALA A 224 -0.20 -25.62 12.90
N GLY A 225 -1.30 -25.60 13.65
CA GLY A 225 -1.55 -26.46 14.80
C GLY A 225 -1.13 -27.93 14.67
N LEU A 226 -0.30 -28.37 15.61
CA LEU A 226 -0.30 -29.76 16.08
C LEU A 226 -0.91 -29.91 17.49
N ASP A 227 -1.11 -28.81 18.22
CA ASP A 227 -1.79 -28.83 19.52
C ASP A 227 -3.03 -27.95 19.52
N LYS A 228 -4.20 -28.58 19.72
CA LYS A 228 -5.49 -27.88 19.92
C LYS A 228 -5.56 -27.05 21.20
N ASN A 229 -4.44 -26.90 21.91
CA ASN A 229 -4.26 -26.13 23.14
C ASN A 229 -3.19 -25.03 22.98
N SER A 230 -2.69 -24.74 21.78
CA SER A 230 -1.74 -23.63 21.59
C SER A 230 -2.49 -22.30 21.73
N ASP A 231 -2.32 -21.65 22.87
CA ASP A 231 -2.86 -20.32 23.21
C ASP A 231 -2.34 -19.24 22.25
N GLY A 232 -2.87 -19.17 21.03
CA GLY A 232 -2.65 -18.06 20.08
C GLY A 232 -1.18 -17.67 19.86
N HIS A 233 -0.24 -18.57 20.11
CA HIS A 233 1.17 -18.24 20.11
C HIS A 233 1.62 -17.97 18.68
N LEU A 234 2.16 -16.77 18.48
CA LEU A 234 2.77 -16.36 17.22
C LEU A 234 4.25 -16.72 17.27
N HIS A 235 4.72 -17.43 16.24
CA HIS A 235 6.15 -17.67 16.06
C HIS A 235 6.71 -16.76 14.97
N LYS A 236 8.00 -16.46 15.05
CA LYS A 236 8.72 -15.68 14.05
C LYS A 236 9.13 -16.59 12.89
N VAL A 237 8.75 -16.18 11.68
CA VAL A 237 9.17 -16.77 10.41
C VAL A 237 10.11 -15.80 9.72
N VAL A 238 11.17 -16.34 9.11
CA VAL A 238 12.13 -15.58 8.31
C VAL A 238 12.16 -16.18 6.91
N THR A 239 11.97 -15.35 5.90
CA THR A 239 12.01 -15.75 4.49
C THR A 239 13.03 -14.90 3.74
N TYR A 240 13.92 -15.56 3.01
CA TYR A 240 14.88 -14.93 2.10
C TYR A 240 14.34 -15.04 0.68
N TYR A 241 13.88 -13.93 0.12
CA TYR A 241 13.48 -13.87 -1.29
C TYR A 241 14.70 -13.58 -2.15
N ILE A 242 15.06 -14.55 -2.99
CA ILE A 242 16.13 -14.43 -3.98
C ILE A 242 15.49 -13.92 -5.28
N PRO A 243 15.70 -12.64 -5.64
CA PRO A 243 15.17 -12.13 -6.88
C PRO A 243 15.99 -12.64 -8.07
N TYR A 244 15.31 -12.95 -9.17
CA TYR A 244 15.96 -13.18 -10.45
C TYR A 244 15.20 -12.51 -11.60
N GLN A 245 15.91 -12.28 -12.70
CA GLN A 245 15.34 -11.77 -13.95
C GLN A 245 15.86 -12.57 -15.14
N ILE A 246 15.03 -12.67 -16.17
CA ILE A 246 15.37 -13.29 -17.44
C ILE A 246 15.53 -12.19 -18.50
N ASN A 247 16.66 -12.19 -19.19
CA ASN A 247 16.88 -11.27 -20.30
C ASN A 247 16.23 -11.78 -21.61
N LYS A 248 16.35 -11.01 -22.68
CA LYS A 248 15.79 -11.36 -24.01
C LYS A 248 16.40 -12.62 -24.64
N THR A 249 17.61 -13.03 -24.26
CA THR A 249 18.26 -14.25 -24.75
C THR A 249 17.87 -15.49 -23.94
N GLY A 250 17.19 -15.30 -22.80
CA GLY A 250 16.78 -16.35 -21.87
C GLY A 250 17.77 -16.60 -20.74
N ASP A 251 18.80 -15.77 -20.60
CA ASP A 251 19.78 -15.89 -19.52
C ASP A 251 19.18 -15.43 -18.20
N ILE A 252 19.48 -16.18 -17.14
CA ILE A 252 19.06 -15.87 -15.78
C ILE A 252 20.09 -14.97 -15.12
N PHE A 253 19.60 -13.94 -14.42
CA PHE A 253 20.39 -13.04 -13.59
C PHE A 253 19.82 -13.02 -12.19
N THR A 254 20.70 -13.08 -11.20
CA THR A 254 20.37 -12.95 -9.78
C THR A 254 21.49 -12.20 -9.09
N THR A 255 21.17 -11.50 -8.02
CA THR A 255 22.09 -10.65 -7.27
C THR A 255 22.96 -11.42 -6.28
N VAL A 256 22.64 -12.69 -6.03
CA VAL A 256 23.30 -13.51 -5.01
C VAL A 256 23.93 -14.75 -5.64
N GLN A 257 25.18 -15.03 -5.25
CA GLN A 257 25.88 -16.26 -5.61
C GLN A 257 26.01 -17.21 -4.42
N ASN A 258 26.14 -16.64 -3.22
CA ASN A 258 26.29 -17.38 -1.97
C ASN A 258 25.31 -16.80 -0.95
N LEU A 259 24.52 -17.65 -0.33
CA LEU A 259 23.54 -17.26 0.67
C LEU A 259 23.76 -18.06 1.96
N ILE A 260 23.83 -17.36 3.10
CA ILE A 260 23.93 -17.98 4.43
C ILE A 260 22.61 -17.77 5.16
N ILE A 261 21.99 -18.86 5.62
CA ILE A 261 20.71 -18.86 6.33
C ILE A 261 20.74 -19.83 7.52
N ASN A 262 19.76 -19.71 8.41
CA ASN A 262 19.63 -20.63 9.54
C ASN A 262 18.66 -21.75 9.22
N LYS A 263 18.87 -22.90 9.85
CA LYS A 263 17.88 -23.98 9.88
C LYS A 263 16.54 -23.46 10.42
N GLY A 264 15.45 -23.79 9.71
CA GLY A 264 14.09 -23.35 10.01
C GLY A 264 13.66 -22.09 9.26
N ASP A 265 14.60 -21.36 8.64
CA ASP A 265 14.29 -20.24 7.74
C ASP A 265 13.77 -20.77 6.39
N TYR A 266 13.13 -19.89 5.62
CA TYR A 266 12.56 -20.20 4.31
C TYR A 266 13.32 -19.47 3.20
N ILE A 267 13.30 -20.05 2.00
CA ILE A 267 13.82 -19.43 0.78
C ILE A 267 12.66 -19.30 -0.20
N ALA A 268 12.62 -18.19 -0.91
CA ALA A 268 11.66 -17.94 -1.98
C ALA A 268 12.40 -17.41 -3.22
N VAL A 269 12.48 -18.21 -4.28
CA VAL A 269 13.13 -17.81 -5.54
C VAL A 269 12.06 -17.16 -6.41
N MET A 270 12.16 -15.84 -6.61
CA MET A 270 11.11 -15.00 -7.20
C MET A 270 11.61 -14.31 -8.47
N GLY A 271 10.89 -14.44 -9.57
CA GLY A 271 11.28 -13.81 -10.83
C GLY A 271 10.14 -13.19 -11.64
N ASN A 272 10.52 -12.61 -12.79
CA ASN A 272 9.59 -11.98 -13.73
C ASN A 272 8.75 -13.00 -14.52
N GLU A 273 9.21 -14.24 -14.62
CA GLU A 273 8.48 -15.34 -15.27
C GLU A 273 8.56 -16.61 -14.43
N ASN A 274 7.60 -17.53 -14.59
CA ASN A 274 7.61 -18.80 -13.86
C ASN A 274 8.66 -19.75 -14.45
N THR A 275 9.84 -19.76 -13.84
CA THR A 275 11.00 -20.52 -14.31
C THR A 275 11.22 -21.76 -13.46
N PRO A 276 11.59 -22.92 -14.04
CA PRO A 276 11.93 -24.10 -13.26
C PRO A 276 13.11 -23.82 -12.32
N VAL A 277 12.92 -24.16 -11.04
CA VAL A 277 13.95 -24.09 -10.00
C VAL A 277 14.13 -25.48 -9.43
N GLU A 278 15.36 -25.96 -9.45
CA GLU A 278 15.78 -27.30 -9.05
C GLU A 278 16.79 -27.20 -7.90
N THR A 279 16.85 -28.23 -7.05
CA THR A 279 17.86 -28.38 -5.99
C THR A 279 18.64 -29.68 -6.21
N LEU A 280 19.88 -29.76 -5.73
CA LEU A 280 20.68 -30.99 -5.89
C LEU A 280 20.35 -32.04 -4.83
N ASN A 281 20.13 -31.63 -3.59
CA ASN A 281 19.76 -32.51 -2.49
C ASN A 281 18.45 -32.06 -1.81
N SER A 282 17.39 -32.86 -2.00
CA SER A 282 16.05 -32.56 -1.51
C SER A 282 15.91 -32.62 0.01
N ASP A 283 16.89 -33.18 0.73
CA ASP A 283 16.79 -33.39 2.18
C ASP A 283 17.21 -32.15 2.99
N LEU A 284 17.84 -31.16 2.35
CA LEU A 284 18.23 -29.89 2.95
C LEU A 284 17.19 -28.79 2.68
N LEU A 285 16.72 -28.72 1.43
CA LEU A 285 15.71 -27.77 0.96
C LEU A 285 14.47 -28.53 0.48
N ILE A 286 13.42 -28.49 1.31
CA ILE A 286 12.15 -29.15 1.00
C ILE A 286 11.23 -28.18 0.28
N ASP A 287 10.70 -28.62 -0.86
CA ASP A 287 9.63 -27.93 -1.57
C ASP A 287 8.49 -27.58 -0.61
N TRP A 288 8.25 -26.29 -0.45
CA TRP A 288 7.18 -25.80 0.41
C TRP A 288 6.15 -25.06 -0.44
N LYS A 289 4.88 -25.25 -0.10
CA LYS A 289 3.80 -24.43 -0.64
C LYS A 289 3.16 -23.71 0.54
N PRO A 290 3.16 -22.37 0.56
CA PRO A 290 2.37 -21.65 1.54
C PRO A 290 0.91 -22.08 1.44
N GLU A 291 0.40 -22.75 2.47
CA GLU A 291 -1.02 -23.16 2.54
C GLU A 291 -1.93 -22.03 3.06
N ASN A 292 -1.35 -20.88 3.42
CA ASN A 292 -2.01 -19.85 4.18
C ASN A 292 -2.24 -18.58 3.33
N GLU A 293 -3.46 -18.03 3.36
CA GLU A 293 -3.85 -16.78 2.69
C GLU A 293 -2.98 -15.57 3.09
N LEU A 294 -2.23 -15.70 4.20
CA LEU A 294 -1.30 -14.69 4.72
C LEU A 294 -0.09 -14.44 3.81
N ILE A 295 0.24 -15.35 2.90
CA ILE A 295 1.30 -15.14 1.91
C ILE A 295 0.63 -15.02 0.55
N ASN A 296 0.65 -13.83 -0.04
CA ASN A 296 0.15 -13.64 -1.39
C ASN A 296 1.00 -14.47 -2.37
N TYR A 297 0.40 -15.51 -2.96
CA TYR A 297 1.09 -16.47 -3.81
C TYR A 297 1.35 -15.87 -5.19
N ASN A 298 2.61 -15.51 -5.48
CA ASN A 298 3.02 -15.22 -6.84
C ASN A 298 3.32 -16.54 -7.59
N MET A 299 2.69 -16.74 -8.76
CA MET A 299 2.92 -17.89 -9.63
C MET A 299 4.38 -18.01 -10.12
N ASN A 300 5.15 -16.92 -10.06
CA ASN A 300 6.56 -16.87 -10.46
C ASN A 300 7.53 -17.03 -9.29
N THR A 301 7.05 -17.56 -8.15
CA THR A 301 7.86 -17.80 -6.96
C THR A 301 7.87 -19.27 -6.58
N LYS A 302 9.07 -19.83 -6.40
CA LYS A 302 9.28 -21.17 -5.83
C LYS A 302 9.73 -21.05 -4.39
N TYR A 303 9.11 -21.79 -3.48
CA TYR A 303 9.46 -21.76 -2.06
C TYR A 303 10.11 -23.05 -1.58
N PHE A 304 11.04 -22.89 -0.65
CA PHE A 304 11.73 -23.96 0.05
C PHE A 304 11.72 -23.70 1.55
N ARG A 305 11.64 -24.77 2.33
CA ARG A 305 11.88 -24.77 3.78
C ARG A 305 13.23 -25.42 4.05
N THR A 306 14.01 -24.82 4.95
CA THR A 306 15.26 -25.43 5.43
C THR A 306 14.98 -26.37 6.61
N GLU A 307 15.26 -27.66 6.46
CA GLU A 307 15.05 -28.63 7.54
C GLU A 307 16.35 -29.07 8.23
N ASN A 308 17.46 -29.10 7.49
CA ASN A 308 18.73 -29.62 7.97
C ASN A 308 19.87 -28.65 7.64
N ALA A 309 20.87 -28.61 8.53
CA ALA A 309 22.09 -27.84 8.31
C ALA A 309 22.98 -28.54 7.27
N GLY A 310 23.67 -27.77 6.44
CA GLY A 310 24.48 -28.29 5.35
C GLY A 310 24.67 -27.28 4.23
N GLN A 311 25.30 -27.74 3.15
CA GLN A 311 25.48 -26.95 1.93
C GLN A 311 24.62 -27.53 0.81
N GLU A 312 23.88 -26.67 0.13
CA GLU A 312 22.97 -27.00 -0.97
C GLU A 312 23.23 -26.10 -2.19
N GLU A 313 22.84 -26.53 -3.38
CA GLU A 313 22.77 -25.67 -4.56
C GLU A 313 21.32 -25.51 -5.03
N ILE A 314 20.91 -24.26 -5.25
CA ILE A 314 19.69 -23.94 -6.00
C ILE A 314 20.10 -23.63 -7.43
N TYR A 315 19.48 -24.31 -8.40
CA TYR A 315 19.66 -24.04 -9.82
C TYR A 315 18.38 -23.48 -10.43
N ILE A 316 18.47 -22.26 -10.97
CA ILE A 316 17.40 -21.63 -11.75
C ILE A 316 17.68 -21.94 -13.22
N ARG A 317 16.80 -22.74 -13.82
CA ARG A 317 17.00 -23.28 -15.18
C ARG A 317 16.33 -22.38 -16.22
N PRO A 318 17.02 -21.98 -17.30
CA PRO A 318 16.43 -21.12 -18.31
C PRO A 318 15.28 -21.83 -19.04
N LEU A 319 14.28 -21.07 -19.47
CA LEU A 319 13.09 -21.59 -20.16
C LEU A 319 13.39 -22.13 -21.56
N ASN A 320 14.41 -21.58 -22.21
CA ASN A 320 14.86 -21.97 -23.55
C ASN A 320 16.28 -22.56 -23.49
N SER A 321 16.63 -23.39 -24.48
CA SER A 321 17.96 -24.02 -24.54
C SER A 321 19.09 -23.07 -24.90
N SER A 322 18.77 -21.84 -25.30
CA SER A 322 19.74 -20.79 -25.63
C SER A 322 20.20 -20.00 -24.42
N GLY A 323 19.37 -19.92 -23.37
CA GLY A 323 19.70 -19.18 -22.16
C GLY A 323 20.68 -19.92 -21.26
N GLN A 324 21.38 -19.17 -20.42
CA GLN A 324 22.24 -19.68 -19.36
C GLN A 324 21.51 -19.63 -18.01
N GLY A 325 21.48 -20.76 -17.30
CA GLY A 325 20.95 -20.83 -15.94
C GLY A 325 21.88 -20.27 -14.88
N ARG A 326 21.38 -20.12 -13.66
CA ARG A 326 22.17 -19.64 -12.51
C ARG A 326 22.12 -20.61 -11.34
N LYS A 327 23.29 -20.81 -10.74
CA LYS A 327 23.47 -21.57 -9.51
C LYS A 327 23.71 -20.62 -8.36
N ILE A 328 23.10 -20.93 -7.23
CA ILE A 328 23.27 -20.24 -5.95
C ILE A 328 23.69 -21.28 -4.92
N SER A 329 24.83 -21.07 -4.28
CA SER A 329 25.27 -21.90 -3.16
C SER A 329 24.59 -21.42 -1.88
N VAL A 330 23.95 -22.33 -1.15
CA VAL A 330 23.23 -22.05 0.09
C VAL A 330 23.90 -22.79 1.24
N LEU A 331 24.36 -22.06 2.26
CA LEU A 331 24.86 -22.61 3.50
C LEU A 331 23.78 -22.47 4.58
N ILE A 332 23.28 -23.59 5.08
CA ILE A 332 22.28 -23.67 6.15
C ILE A 332 23.02 -24.00 7.46
N GLN A 333 22.93 -23.10 8.44
CA GLN A 333 23.60 -23.20 9.74
C GLN A 333 22.68 -23.67 10.86
#